data_AF-A0A7S1WJR0-F1
#
_entry.id   AF-A0A7S1WJR0-F1
#
_cell.length_a   1.000
_cell.length_b   1.000
_cell.length_c   1.000
_cell.angle_alpha   90.00
_cell.angle_beta   90.00
_cell.angle_gamma   90.00
#
_symmetry.space_group_name_H-M   'P 1'
#
loop_
_entity.id
_entity.type
_entity.pdbx_description
1 polymer ?
#
loop_
_entity_poly.entity_id
_entity_poly.type
_entity_poly.pdbx_seq_one_letter_code
_entity_poly.pdbx_strand_id
1 'polypeptide(L)'
;MPRLLLPALLATLGRAHGLDDETALLQTSSVSVAESCKCLNWKEAYGSSKVECGAGLELTDKELKTHPDNELCHEVAEKPGLSFFLNADHGYCMIAEKVEGPQKKDYPGSWCYVDSSCQQRNGGKAVNDAVSYKMCQDGAGETLGELPPRDLFALSERLFKQGAVSDSEKLTLMAYDWAGPPAAEGSLLDVKYDASAKPLIGAGRVEDVFVVVYKDEVWEVHDGPVGECKHGCSGKTS
;
A
#
# COMPACT_ATOMS: atom_id res chain seq x y z
N MET A 1 23.91 -24.50 -46.50
CA MET A 1 25.29 -24.97 -46.27
C MET A 1 25.87 -24.17 -45.10
N PRO A 2 26.67 -24.73 -44.18
CA PRO A 2 26.71 -26.08 -43.63
C PRO A 2 26.21 -26.13 -42.17
N ARG A 3 25.73 -27.32 -41.79
CA ARG A 3 25.52 -27.78 -40.41
C ARG A 3 26.87 -27.93 -39.72
N LEU A 4 26.92 -27.65 -38.41
CA LEU A 4 27.94 -28.19 -37.52
C LEU A 4 27.27 -28.99 -36.39
N LEU A 5 27.84 -30.17 -36.19
CA LEU A 5 27.34 -31.36 -35.50
C LEU A 5 28.29 -31.69 -34.34
N LEU A 6 27.70 -32.21 -33.24
CA LEU A 6 28.27 -33.12 -32.20
C LEU A 6 29.36 -32.57 -31.26
N PRO A 7 29.67 -33.24 -30.10
CA PRO A 7 29.14 -34.50 -29.51
C PRO A 7 28.51 -34.29 -28.10
N ALA A 8 27.66 -35.13 -27.52
CA ALA A 8 27.69 -36.57 -27.18
C ALA A 8 28.44 -36.92 -25.86
N LEU A 9 27.65 -37.54 -24.95
CA LEU A 9 27.98 -38.44 -23.83
C LEU A 9 28.88 -37.96 -22.68
N LEU A 10 28.29 -37.99 -21.47
CA LEU A 10 28.80 -38.83 -20.39
C LEU A 10 27.65 -39.26 -19.47
N ALA A 11 27.32 -40.56 -19.54
CA ALA A 11 26.46 -41.23 -18.59
C ALA A 11 27.33 -41.74 -17.43
N THR A 12 27.07 -41.29 -16.21
CA THR A 12 27.59 -41.91 -14.99
C THR A 12 26.47 -42.68 -14.31
N LEU A 13 26.57 -44.00 -14.41
CA LEU A 13 25.89 -44.98 -13.56
C LEU A 13 26.63 -45.05 -12.22
N GLY A 14 25.94 -44.67 -11.14
CA GLY A 14 26.43 -44.79 -9.77
C GLY A 14 25.36 -45.42 -8.87
N ARG A 15 25.69 -46.61 -8.34
CA ARG A 15 25.05 -47.46 -7.31
C ARG A 15 24.33 -46.70 -6.19
N ALA A 16 23.11 -47.06 -5.81
CA ALA A 16 22.65 -48.23 -5.02
C ALA A 16 22.66 -47.99 -3.49
N HIS A 17 21.43 -47.96 -2.95
CA HIS A 17 20.94 -48.40 -1.63
C HIS A 17 21.69 -48.00 -0.35
N GLY A 18 21.10 -47.06 0.40
CA GLY A 18 21.01 -47.05 1.87
C GLY A 18 19.60 -46.55 2.21
N LEU A 19 18.71 -47.43 2.68
CA LEU A 19 18.37 -47.62 4.10
C LEU A 19 17.75 -46.37 4.73
N ASP A 20 16.42 -46.33 4.61
CA ASP A 20 15.42 -45.95 5.62
C ASP A 20 15.91 -45.00 6.73
N ASP A 21 15.70 -43.70 6.52
CA ASP A 21 15.58 -42.76 7.62
C ASP A 21 14.18 -42.13 7.56
N GLU A 22 13.20 -42.88 8.07
CA GLU A 22 11.88 -42.36 8.46
C GLU A 22 11.98 -41.52 9.74
N THR A 23 12.78 -40.47 9.69
CA THR A 23 12.58 -39.31 10.56
C THR A 23 12.22 -38.11 9.69
N ALA A 24 11.02 -38.19 9.11
CA ALA A 24 10.30 -37.00 8.65
C ALA A 24 10.00 -36.13 9.87
N LEU A 25 10.99 -35.34 10.28
CA LEU A 25 10.86 -34.22 11.18
C LEU A 25 9.75 -33.35 10.61
N LEU A 26 8.60 -33.36 11.28
CA LEU A 26 7.65 -32.26 11.26
C LEU A 26 8.45 -31.01 11.67
N GLN A 27 9.07 -30.36 10.68
CA GLN A 27 9.37 -28.94 10.74
C GLN A 27 8.00 -28.26 10.74
N THR A 28 7.33 -28.31 11.89
CA THR A 28 6.30 -27.34 12.23
C THR A 28 7.02 -26.02 12.15
N SER A 29 6.87 -25.34 11.01
CA SER A 29 7.37 -23.99 10.79
C SER A 29 6.79 -23.13 11.90
N SER A 30 7.55 -22.96 12.98
CA SER A 30 7.24 -21.98 14.01
C SER A 30 7.45 -20.64 13.33
N VAL A 31 6.39 -20.14 12.69
CA VAL A 31 6.33 -18.75 12.22
C VAL A 31 6.68 -17.92 13.44
N SER A 32 7.80 -17.20 13.37
CA SER A 32 8.22 -16.40 14.51
C SER A 32 7.13 -15.37 14.79
N VAL A 33 6.94 -15.00 16.06
CA VAL A 33 5.95 -13.96 16.44
C VAL A 33 6.17 -12.66 15.67
N ALA A 34 7.40 -12.38 15.23
CA ALA A 34 7.71 -11.23 14.39
C ALA A 34 7.15 -11.38 12.96
N GLU A 35 7.24 -12.57 12.37
CA GLU A 35 6.72 -12.83 11.02
C GLU A 35 5.20 -12.78 10.97
N SER A 36 4.50 -13.30 11.99
CA SER A 36 3.03 -13.25 12.00
C SER A 36 2.48 -11.83 12.08
N CYS A 37 3.24 -10.89 12.65
CA CYS A 37 2.89 -9.48 12.76
C CYS A 37 3.36 -8.61 11.60
N LYS A 38 3.98 -9.19 10.57
CA LYS A 38 4.26 -8.50 9.32
C LYS A 38 2.95 -8.25 8.57
N CYS A 39 2.80 -7.05 8.04
CA CYS A 39 1.64 -6.71 7.23
C CYS A 39 1.54 -7.63 6.00
N LEU A 40 0.36 -8.18 5.80
CA LEU A 40 0.01 -8.97 4.62
C LEU A 40 -0.08 -8.06 3.40
N ASN A 41 0.23 -8.61 2.22
CA ASN A 41 -0.04 -7.93 0.97
C ASN A 41 -1.57 -7.81 0.76
N TRP A 42 -2.07 -6.59 0.48
CA TRP A 42 -3.51 -6.34 0.37
C TRP A 42 -4.14 -7.13 -0.77
N LYS A 43 -3.58 -7.03 -1.98
CA LYS A 43 -4.05 -7.77 -3.16
C LYS A 43 -4.08 -9.28 -2.93
N GLU A 44 -3.06 -9.85 -2.28
CA GLU A 44 -3.05 -11.28 -1.94
C GLU A 44 -4.10 -11.63 -0.87
N ALA A 45 -4.29 -10.79 0.14
CA ALA A 45 -5.27 -11.03 1.20
C ALA A 45 -6.70 -11.10 0.65
N TYR A 46 -7.08 -10.18 -0.25
CA TYR A 46 -8.38 -10.25 -0.94
C TYR A 46 -8.42 -11.36 -1.99
N GLY A 47 -7.38 -11.50 -2.81
CA GLY A 47 -7.32 -12.50 -3.89
C GLY A 47 -7.36 -13.95 -3.40
N SER A 48 -6.95 -14.20 -2.15
CA SER A 48 -7.05 -15.51 -1.48
C SER A 48 -8.33 -15.68 -0.64
N SER A 49 -9.26 -14.71 -0.70
CA SER A 49 -10.51 -14.70 0.08
C SER A 49 -10.29 -14.81 1.60
N LYS A 50 -9.14 -14.34 2.10
CA LYS A 50 -8.87 -14.29 3.55
C LYS A 50 -9.61 -13.16 4.24
N VAL A 51 -9.97 -12.13 3.49
CA VAL A 51 -10.71 -10.96 3.94
C VAL A 51 -11.72 -10.56 2.88
N GLU A 52 -12.80 -9.93 3.34
CA GLU A 52 -13.77 -9.24 2.49
C GLU A 52 -13.68 -7.75 2.81
N CYS A 53 -14.05 -6.88 1.87
CA CYS A 53 -14.04 -5.46 2.19
C CYS A 53 -15.04 -5.13 3.30
N GLY A 54 -14.63 -4.21 4.19
CA GLY A 54 -15.40 -3.77 5.34
C GLY A 54 -15.18 -4.66 6.56
N ALA A 55 -14.35 -5.71 6.43
CA ALA A 55 -13.95 -6.55 7.54
C ALA A 55 -12.91 -5.86 8.45
N GLY A 56 -12.21 -4.84 7.94
CA GLY A 56 -11.24 -4.02 8.64
C GLY A 56 -11.68 -2.56 8.76
N LEU A 57 -10.81 -1.63 8.39
CA LEU A 57 -11.07 -0.18 8.44
C LEU A 57 -11.25 0.46 7.05
N GLU A 58 -11.50 -0.34 6.01
CA GLU A 58 -11.61 0.13 4.61
C GLU A 58 -12.74 1.15 4.41
N LEU A 59 -13.85 0.95 5.13
CA LEU A 59 -15.08 1.72 4.97
C LEU A 59 -15.32 2.65 6.17
N THR A 60 -14.25 3.22 6.74
CA THR A 60 -14.35 4.14 7.88
C THR A 60 -14.49 5.61 7.49
N ASP A 61 -14.34 5.92 6.22
CA ASP A 61 -14.53 7.26 5.67
C ASP A 61 -15.98 7.75 5.87
N LYS A 62 -16.11 9.02 6.29
CA LYS A 62 -17.38 9.68 6.52
C LYS A 62 -18.15 9.95 5.23
N GLU A 63 -17.47 10.09 4.09
CA GLU A 63 -18.13 10.28 2.78
C GLU A 63 -19.00 9.08 2.39
N LEU A 64 -18.62 7.88 2.84
CA LEU A 64 -19.38 6.65 2.58
C LEU A 64 -20.78 6.63 3.24
N LYS A 65 -21.06 7.58 4.13
CA LYS A 65 -22.41 7.78 4.69
C LYS A 65 -23.34 8.48 3.72
N THR A 66 -22.81 9.25 2.77
CA THR A 66 -23.57 10.06 1.82
C THR A 66 -23.36 9.64 0.37
N HIS A 67 -22.27 8.94 0.08
CA HIS A 67 -21.91 8.44 -1.24
C HIS A 67 -21.69 6.93 -1.19
N PRO A 68 -22.17 6.16 -2.19
CA PRO A 68 -21.84 4.75 -2.27
C PRO A 68 -20.34 4.58 -2.51
N ASP A 69 -19.77 3.53 -1.93
CA ASP A 69 -18.41 3.12 -2.26
C ASP A 69 -18.36 2.67 -3.72
N ASN A 70 -17.63 3.40 -4.57
CA ASN A 70 -17.40 3.02 -5.96
C ASN A 70 -15.91 2.76 -6.25
N GLU A 71 -15.03 2.97 -5.28
CA GLU A 71 -13.60 3.15 -5.56
C GLU A 71 -12.68 2.51 -4.52
N LEU A 72 -13.16 2.25 -3.31
CA LEU A 72 -12.38 1.58 -2.28
C LEU A 72 -12.47 0.07 -2.48
N CYS A 73 -13.69 -0.47 -2.54
CA CYS A 73 -13.90 -1.92 -2.51
C CYS A 73 -14.77 -2.51 -3.61
N HIS A 74 -15.44 -1.69 -4.40
CA HIS A 74 -16.23 -2.18 -5.50
C HIS A 74 -15.50 -2.02 -6.83
N GLU A 75 -15.48 -3.10 -7.60
CA GLU A 75 -15.12 -3.04 -9.00
C GLU A 75 -16.28 -2.44 -9.79
N VAL A 76 -15.98 -1.44 -10.62
CA VAL A 76 -16.96 -0.89 -11.57
C VAL A 76 -16.88 -1.75 -12.82
N ALA A 77 -17.99 -2.36 -13.24
CA ALA A 77 -18.01 -3.35 -14.32
C ALA A 77 -17.42 -2.80 -15.64
N GLU A 78 -17.63 -1.51 -15.90
CA GLU A 78 -17.11 -0.81 -17.08
C GLU A 78 -15.61 -0.48 -17.00
N LYS A 79 -15.02 -0.53 -15.81
CA LYS A 79 -13.63 -0.15 -15.52
C LYS A 79 -13.05 -1.05 -14.41
N PRO A 80 -12.70 -2.31 -14.73
CA PRO A 80 -12.06 -3.21 -13.76
C PRO A 80 -10.69 -2.66 -13.33
N GLY A 81 -10.31 -2.96 -12.09
CA GLY A 81 -9.06 -2.53 -11.48
C GLY A 81 -9.18 -1.22 -10.70
N LEU A 82 -10.39 -0.65 -10.56
CA LEU A 82 -10.61 0.62 -9.86
C LEU A 82 -10.70 0.48 -8.34
N SER A 83 -10.98 -0.72 -7.83
CA SER A 83 -11.05 -0.92 -6.39
C SER A 83 -9.65 -0.79 -5.78
N PHE A 84 -9.46 0.26 -4.99
CA PHE A 84 -8.17 0.58 -4.37
C PHE A 84 -7.63 -0.58 -3.51
N PHE A 85 -8.43 -1.08 -2.56
CA PHE A 85 -7.97 -2.12 -1.63
C PHE A 85 -7.73 -3.47 -2.32
N LEU A 86 -8.58 -3.86 -3.27
CA LEU A 86 -8.45 -5.13 -3.99
C LEU A 86 -7.23 -5.15 -4.90
N ASN A 87 -6.78 -4.00 -5.38
CA ASN A 87 -5.71 -3.88 -6.36
C ASN A 87 -4.38 -3.36 -5.79
N ALA A 88 -4.31 -3.04 -4.49
CA ALA A 88 -3.10 -2.59 -3.80
C ALA A 88 -2.06 -3.74 -3.64
N ASP A 89 -1.16 -3.91 -4.60
CA ASP A 89 -0.09 -4.92 -4.55
C ASP A 89 1.11 -4.48 -3.70
N HIS A 90 0.87 -4.29 -2.41
CA HIS A 90 1.90 -4.01 -1.40
C HIS A 90 1.44 -4.44 0.00
N GLY A 91 2.38 -4.46 0.95
CA GLY A 91 2.11 -4.72 2.37
C GLY A 91 2.20 -3.47 3.26
N TYR A 92 2.36 -2.27 2.72
CA TYR A 92 2.41 -1.06 3.55
C TYR A 92 1.08 -0.79 4.27
N CYS A 93 1.19 -0.23 5.47
CA CYS A 93 0.06 0.30 6.19
C CYS A 93 -0.47 1.57 5.53
N MET A 94 -1.79 1.70 5.52
CA MET A 94 -2.49 2.83 4.91
C MET A 94 -3.28 3.57 5.98
N ILE A 95 -3.47 4.88 5.81
CA ILE A 95 -4.32 5.68 6.69
C ILE A 95 -5.71 5.02 6.79
N ALA A 96 -6.22 4.88 8.03
CA ALA A 96 -7.51 4.23 8.24
C ALA A 96 -8.67 5.07 7.71
N GLU A 97 -8.68 6.37 8.02
CA GLU A 97 -9.72 7.30 7.58
C GLU A 97 -9.10 8.42 6.74
N LYS A 98 -9.39 8.42 5.42
CA LYS A 98 -9.02 9.53 4.53
C LYS A 98 -9.80 10.78 4.92
N VAL A 99 -9.16 11.94 4.81
CA VAL A 99 -9.75 13.25 5.12
C VAL A 99 -9.22 14.28 4.15
N GLU A 100 -10.12 15.12 3.64
CA GLU A 100 -9.81 16.25 2.75
C GLU A 100 -10.06 17.60 3.45
N GLY A 101 -9.51 17.75 4.66
CA GLY A 101 -9.70 18.93 5.48
C GLY A 101 -9.23 18.76 6.93
N PRO A 102 -9.41 19.80 7.78
CA PRO A 102 -9.00 19.78 9.18
C PRO A 102 -9.93 18.97 10.09
N GLN A 103 -10.85 18.17 9.53
CA GLN A 103 -11.76 17.34 10.32
C GLN A 103 -11.01 16.33 11.19
N LYS A 104 -11.56 16.10 12.38
CA LYS A 104 -11.08 15.06 13.27
C LYS A 104 -11.39 13.68 12.67
N LYS A 105 -10.36 12.83 12.60
CA LYS A 105 -10.49 11.40 12.31
C LYS A 105 -11.10 10.67 13.52
N ASP A 106 -12.11 9.84 13.26
CA ASP A 106 -12.65 8.87 14.22
C ASP A 106 -11.69 7.67 14.35
N TYR A 107 -10.97 7.33 13.28
CA TYR A 107 -9.94 6.29 13.21
C TYR A 107 -8.59 6.89 12.80
N PRO A 108 -7.85 7.53 13.74
CA PRO A 108 -6.54 8.10 13.44
C PRO A 108 -5.47 7.02 13.22
N GLY A 109 -4.46 7.35 12.42
CA GLY A 109 -3.29 6.51 12.15
C GLY A 109 -3.44 5.61 10.93
N SER A 110 -2.46 4.72 10.77
CA SER A 110 -2.41 3.76 9.67
C SER A 110 -2.59 2.33 10.16
N TRP A 111 -3.04 1.45 9.28
CA TRP A 111 -3.36 0.06 9.61
C TRP A 111 -3.02 -0.89 8.47
N CYS A 112 -2.93 -2.17 8.80
CA CYS A 112 -2.77 -3.25 7.82
C CYS A 112 -3.37 -4.57 8.35
N TYR A 113 -3.60 -5.51 7.44
CA TYR A 113 -3.88 -6.90 7.81
C TYR A 113 -2.62 -7.65 8.24
N VAL A 114 -2.75 -8.55 9.20
CA VAL A 114 -1.71 -9.45 9.73
C VAL A 114 -2.28 -10.84 9.94
N ASP A 115 -1.43 -11.83 10.12
CA ASP A 115 -1.86 -13.18 10.47
C ASP A 115 -2.63 -13.17 11.81
N SER A 116 -3.68 -13.99 11.95
CA SER A 116 -4.47 -14.04 13.18
C SER A 116 -3.64 -14.42 14.42
N SER A 117 -2.53 -15.13 14.25
CA SER A 117 -1.60 -15.45 15.34
C SER A 117 -0.79 -14.25 15.83
N CYS A 118 -0.77 -13.11 15.11
CA CYS A 118 -0.12 -11.90 15.58
C CYS A 118 -0.76 -11.39 16.88
N GLN A 119 0.07 -11.32 17.93
CA GLN A 119 -0.33 -10.79 19.23
C GLN A 119 -0.10 -9.27 19.37
N GLN A 120 0.73 -8.68 18.51
CA GLN A 120 1.09 -7.26 18.55
C GLN A 120 0.19 -6.43 17.63
N ARG A 121 -1.10 -6.33 17.99
CA ARG A 121 -2.11 -5.66 17.15
C ARG A 121 -2.21 -4.15 17.38
N ASN A 122 -1.58 -3.62 18.43
CA ASN A 122 -1.54 -2.18 18.73
C ASN A 122 -2.93 -1.49 18.74
N GLY A 123 -3.95 -2.14 19.29
CA GLY A 123 -5.33 -1.65 19.29
C GLY A 123 -6.19 -2.15 18.12
N GLY A 124 -5.59 -2.87 17.17
CA GLY A 124 -6.31 -3.59 16.13
C GLY A 124 -7.08 -4.81 16.64
N LYS A 125 -7.90 -5.42 15.78
CA LYS A 125 -8.87 -6.46 16.17
C LYS A 125 -8.73 -7.72 15.33
N ALA A 126 -9.25 -8.82 15.88
CA ALA A 126 -9.47 -10.02 15.08
C ALA A 126 -10.53 -9.75 14.02
N VAL A 127 -10.29 -10.23 12.80
CA VAL A 127 -11.24 -10.16 11.69
C VAL A 127 -11.95 -11.50 11.55
N ASN A 128 -11.16 -12.58 11.47
CA ASN A 128 -11.60 -13.96 11.46
C ASN A 128 -10.49 -14.88 12.00
N ASP A 129 -10.63 -16.20 11.82
CA ASP A 129 -9.67 -17.19 12.32
C ASP A 129 -8.31 -17.16 11.60
N ALA A 130 -8.22 -16.55 10.41
CA ALA A 130 -7.00 -16.48 9.61
C ALA A 130 -6.31 -15.10 9.67
N VAL A 131 -7.08 -14.03 9.86
CA VAL A 131 -6.59 -12.65 9.75
C VAL A 131 -7.03 -11.79 10.93
N SER A 132 -6.14 -10.89 11.33
CA SER A 132 -6.44 -9.74 12.17
C SER A 132 -6.00 -8.47 11.48
N TYR A 133 -6.43 -7.31 11.96
CA TYR A 133 -5.74 -6.07 11.62
C TYR A 133 -4.96 -5.55 12.82
N LYS A 134 -3.91 -4.79 12.52
CA LYS A 134 -3.15 -4.02 13.51
C LYS A 134 -3.13 -2.54 13.14
N MET A 135 -2.96 -1.70 14.15
CA MET A 135 -2.55 -0.31 13.92
C MET A 135 -1.02 -0.27 13.82
N CYS A 136 -0.53 0.48 12.85
CA CYS A 136 0.90 0.59 12.59
C CYS A 136 1.49 1.74 13.38
N GLN A 137 2.75 1.59 13.76
CA GLN A 137 3.46 2.60 14.53
C GLN A 137 4.24 3.52 13.60
N ASP A 138 4.11 4.82 13.83
CA ASP A 138 4.94 5.81 13.16
C ASP A 138 6.43 5.61 13.49
N GLY A 139 7.28 5.72 12.47
CA GLY A 139 8.72 5.54 12.58
C GLY A 139 9.21 4.10 12.44
N ALA A 140 8.30 3.14 12.23
CA ALA A 140 8.64 1.72 12.05
C ALA A 140 9.03 1.35 10.60
N GLY A 141 8.82 2.26 9.63
CA GLY A 141 9.15 2.01 8.22
C GLY A 141 8.19 1.06 7.52
N GLU A 142 6.98 0.88 8.05
CA GLU A 142 5.95 -0.01 7.51
C GLU A 142 4.76 0.72 6.90
N THR A 143 4.72 2.05 6.96
CA THR A 143 3.59 2.87 6.50
C THR A 143 3.86 3.51 5.14
N LEU A 144 2.81 3.73 4.33
CA LEU A 144 2.93 4.54 3.13
C LEU A 144 3.37 5.98 3.45
N GLY A 145 2.94 6.51 4.59
CA GLY A 145 3.26 7.88 5.01
C GLY A 145 4.73 8.16 5.34
N GLU A 146 5.54 7.11 5.43
CA GLU A 146 6.99 7.22 5.60
C GLU A 146 7.76 7.23 4.26
N LEU A 147 7.09 6.88 3.15
CA LEU A 147 7.70 6.98 1.84
C LEU A 147 7.85 8.46 1.47
N PRO A 148 9.02 8.90 0.97
CA PRO A 148 9.14 10.17 0.27
C PRO A 148 8.20 10.21 -0.94
N PRO A 149 7.72 11.40 -1.38
CA PRO A 149 6.79 11.51 -2.50
C PRO A 149 7.27 10.80 -3.77
N ARG A 150 8.56 10.91 -4.09
CA ARG A 150 9.19 10.19 -5.20
C ARG A 150 8.96 8.68 -5.14
N ASP A 151 9.16 8.07 -3.98
CA ASP A 151 9.05 6.63 -3.79
C ASP A 151 7.59 6.19 -3.79
N LEU A 152 6.68 7.01 -3.25
CA LEU A 152 5.24 6.79 -3.32
C LEU A 152 4.74 6.84 -4.77
N PHE A 153 5.18 7.82 -5.57
CA PHE A 153 4.77 7.90 -6.98
C PHE A 153 5.42 6.82 -7.85
N ALA A 154 6.64 6.38 -7.53
CA ALA A 154 7.23 5.20 -8.16
C ALA A 154 6.45 3.90 -7.83
N LEU A 155 5.93 3.79 -6.60
CA LEU A 155 4.99 2.74 -6.22
C LEU A 155 3.69 2.84 -7.03
N SER A 156 3.09 4.03 -7.11
CA SER A 156 1.86 4.29 -7.88
C SER A 156 2.01 3.89 -9.35
N GLU A 157 3.10 4.32 -9.99
CA GLU A 157 3.40 4.00 -11.38
C GLU A 157 3.59 2.49 -11.60
N ARG A 158 4.23 1.80 -10.66
CA ARG A 158 4.39 0.35 -10.71
C ARG A 158 3.04 -0.37 -10.63
N LEU A 159 2.20 0.01 -9.66
CA LEU A 159 0.86 -0.56 -9.50
C LEU A 159 0.05 -0.34 -10.78
N PHE A 160 0.11 0.87 -11.36
CA PHE A 160 -0.50 1.18 -12.65
C PHE A 160 -0.05 0.26 -13.78
N LYS A 161 1.27 0.06 -13.93
CA LYS A 161 1.85 -0.85 -14.94
C LYS A 161 1.44 -2.31 -14.73
N GLN A 162 1.08 -2.71 -13.52
CA GLN A 162 0.58 -4.05 -13.19
C GLN A 162 -0.92 -4.23 -13.43
N GLY A 163 -1.59 -3.23 -13.99
CA GLY A 163 -3.02 -3.27 -14.30
C GLY A 163 -3.93 -2.95 -13.11
N ALA A 164 -3.37 -2.51 -11.98
CA ALA A 164 -4.17 -1.84 -10.95
C ALA A 164 -4.40 -0.40 -11.40
N VAL A 165 -5.61 0.16 -11.28
CA VAL A 165 -5.76 1.60 -11.44
C VAL A 165 -5.24 2.25 -10.17
N SER A 166 -3.95 2.60 -10.17
CA SER A 166 -3.41 3.47 -9.12
C SER A 166 -3.78 4.90 -9.49
N ASP A 167 -4.89 5.34 -8.94
CA ASP A 167 -5.17 6.77 -8.78
C ASP A 167 -4.16 7.32 -7.75
N SER A 168 -3.21 8.14 -8.23
CA SER A 168 -2.16 8.68 -7.38
C SER A 168 -2.73 9.62 -6.31
N GLU A 169 -3.89 10.23 -6.53
CA GLU A 169 -4.59 11.04 -5.52
C GLU A 169 -5.05 10.17 -4.38
N LYS A 170 -5.72 9.04 -4.68
CA LYS A 170 -6.14 8.07 -3.67
C LYS A 170 -4.94 7.49 -2.91
N LEU A 171 -3.90 7.06 -3.61
CA LEU A 171 -2.71 6.52 -2.93
C LEU A 171 -2.09 7.57 -1.99
N THR A 172 -2.10 8.85 -2.38
CA THR A 172 -1.57 9.95 -1.57
C THR A 172 -2.46 10.24 -0.36
N LEU A 173 -3.79 10.27 -0.52
CA LEU A 173 -4.75 10.43 0.59
C LEU A 173 -4.68 9.28 1.59
N MET A 174 -4.30 8.09 1.13
CA MET A 174 -4.09 6.91 1.97
C MET A 174 -2.68 6.84 2.57
N ALA A 175 -1.77 7.72 2.15
CA ALA A 175 -0.39 7.78 2.63
C ALA A 175 -0.15 8.92 3.63
N TYR A 176 -0.57 10.15 3.29
CA TYR A 176 -0.16 11.35 4.01
C TYR A 176 -1.31 12.02 4.76
N ASP A 177 -0.99 12.61 5.91
CA ASP A 177 -1.96 13.40 6.66
C ASP A 177 -2.27 14.72 5.94
N TRP A 178 -3.54 15.09 5.97
CA TRP A 178 -4.00 16.36 5.44
C TRP A 178 -3.56 17.52 6.33
N ALA A 179 -2.90 18.53 5.75
CA ALA A 179 -2.41 19.71 6.46
C ALA A 179 -2.95 21.05 5.90
N GLY A 180 -3.78 20.98 4.85
CA GLY A 180 -4.33 22.14 4.17
C GLY A 180 -5.69 22.61 4.73
N PRO A 181 -6.25 23.70 4.17
CA PRO A 181 -7.68 23.99 4.31
C PRO A 181 -8.53 22.84 3.76
N PRO A 182 -9.87 22.82 3.98
CA PRO A 182 -10.74 21.89 3.28
C PRO A 182 -10.51 21.89 1.76
N ALA A 183 -10.75 20.75 1.10
CA ALA A 183 -10.73 20.69 -0.36
C ALA A 183 -11.60 21.80 -0.97
N ALA A 184 -11.11 22.40 -2.06
CA ALA A 184 -11.71 23.55 -2.75
C ALA A 184 -11.80 24.89 -1.98
N GLU A 185 -11.36 24.98 -0.72
CA GLU A 185 -11.43 26.22 0.09
C GLU A 185 -10.09 26.99 0.21
N GLY A 186 -9.03 26.51 -0.44
CA GLY A 186 -7.73 27.18 -0.48
C GLY A 186 -6.62 26.23 -0.92
N SER A 187 -5.36 26.56 -0.63
CA SER A 187 -4.23 25.69 -0.95
C SER A 187 -3.30 25.45 0.23
N LEU A 188 -2.75 24.23 0.31
CA LEU A 188 -1.66 23.90 1.23
C LEU A 188 -0.46 24.84 1.05
N LEU A 189 -0.20 25.31 -0.17
CA LEU A 189 0.91 26.22 -0.47
C LEU A 189 0.79 27.59 0.20
N ASP A 190 -0.40 27.95 0.68
CA ASP A 190 -0.67 29.21 1.36
C ASP A 190 -0.64 29.07 2.90
N VAL A 191 -0.40 27.85 3.40
CA VAL A 191 -0.32 27.52 4.83
C VAL A 191 1.15 27.39 5.26
N LYS A 192 1.47 27.81 6.48
CA LYS A 192 2.77 27.53 7.10
C LYS A 192 2.72 26.17 7.80
N TYR A 193 3.59 25.26 7.39
CA TYR A 193 3.73 23.93 7.98
C TYR A 193 5.21 23.58 8.15
N ASP A 194 5.50 22.62 9.03
CA ASP A 194 6.81 22.00 9.14
C ASP A 194 6.81 20.67 8.39
N ALA A 195 7.22 20.70 7.12
CA ALA A 195 7.33 19.51 6.28
C ALA A 195 8.71 18.85 6.36
N SER A 196 9.54 19.19 7.37
CA SER A 196 10.89 18.63 7.48
C SER A 196 10.90 17.16 7.89
N ALA A 197 9.87 16.72 8.62
CA ALA A 197 9.80 15.38 9.19
C ALA A 197 9.06 14.36 8.31
N LYS A 198 7.90 14.73 7.77
CA LYS A 198 7.03 13.83 6.98
C LYS A 198 6.37 14.58 5.82
N PRO A 199 6.01 13.87 4.73
CA PRO A 199 5.21 14.46 3.67
C PRO A 199 3.81 14.81 4.18
N LEU A 200 3.26 15.91 3.67
CA LEU A 200 1.91 16.36 3.97
C LEU A 200 1.15 16.56 2.67
N ILE A 201 -0.14 16.23 2.66
CA ILE A 201 -1.04 16.48 1.52
C ILE A 201 -2.03 17.61 1.85
N GLY A 202 -2.51 18.30 0.84
CA GLY A 202 -3.65 19.20 0.93
C GLY A 202 -4.08 19.71 -0.43
N ALA A 203 -5.07 20.60 -0.45
CA ALA A 203 -5.59 21.17 -1.68
C ALA A 203 -4.51 21.95 -2.48
N GLY A 204 -4.54 21.81 -3.80
CA GLY A 204 -3.80 22.64 -4.73
C GLY A 204 -4.47 23.98 -5.01
N ARG A 205 -3.87 24.78 -5.89
CA ARG A 205 -4.47 26.03 -6.40
C ARG A 205 -5.35 25.81 -7.63
N VAL A 206 -5.28 24.61 -8.20
CA VAL A 206 -6.10 24.16 -9.33
C VAL A 206 -7.19 23.27 -8.74
N GLU A 207 -8.41 23.40 -9.27
CA GLU A 207 -9.51 22.52 -8.92
C GLU A 207 -9.13 21.09 -9.26
N ASP A 208 -9.50 20.14 -8.39
CA ASP A 208 -9.22 18.71 -8.59
C ASP A 208 -7.72 18.37 -8.72
N VAL A 209 -6.88 19.11 -7.98
CA VAL A 209 -5.44 18.85 -7.87
C VAL A 209 -5.06 18.91 -6.41
N PHE A 210 -4.41 17.86 -5.91
CA PHE A 210 -3.76 17.89 -4.60
C PHE A 210 -2.31 18.33 -4.72
N VAL A 211 -1.77 18.81 -3.60
CA VAL A 211 -0.36 19.14 -3.47
C VAL A 211 0.24 18.37 -2.32
N VAL A 212 1.40 17.77 -2.58
CA VAL A 212 2.25 17.17 -1.55
C VAL A 212 3.47 18.04 -1.33
N VAL A 213 3.78 18.28 -0.06
CA VAL A 213 4.93 19.07 0.38
C VAL A 213 5.80 18.20 1.28
N TYR A 214 7.09 18.16 1.00
CA TYR A 214 8.05 17.37 1.77
C TYR A 214 9.43 17.98 1.70
N LYS A 215 9.99 18.41 2.83
CA LYS A 215 11.24 19.19 2.89
C LYS A 215 11.15 20.40 1.96
N ASP A 216 12.00 20.50 0.94
CA ASP A 216 12.00 21.53 -0.08
C ASP A 216 11.22 21.12 -1.35
N GLU A 217 10.65 19.92 -1.40
CA GLU A 217 9.91 19.41 -2.55
C GLU A 217 8.43 19.84 -2.53
N VAL A 218 7.93 20.16 -3.72
CA VAL A 218 6.50 20.39 -3.99
C VAL A 218 6.10 19.55 -5.19
N TRP A 219 5.05 18.75 -5.00
CA TRP A 219 4.48 17.88 -6.03
C TRP A 219 3.01 18.22 -6.22
N GLU A 220 2.56 18.35 -7.46
CA GLU A 220 1.14 18.31 -7.78
C GLU A 220 0.74 16.88 -8.06
N VAL A 221 -0.41 16.47 -7.52
CA VAL A 221 -1.01 15.15 -7.71
C VAL A 221 -2.27 15.38 -8.51
N HIS A 222 -2.31 14.73 -9.67
CA HIS A 222 -3.41 14.79 -10.63
C HIS A 222 -3.98 13.39 -10.79
N ASP A 223 -5.15 13.33 -11.40
CA ASP A 223 -5.67 12.11 -12.02
C ASP A 223 -4.60 11.38 -12.85
N GLY A 224 -4.28 10.15 -12.43
CA GLY A 224 -3.29 9.30 -13.09
C GLY A 224 -2.27 8.69 -12.13
N PRO A 225 -1.23 8.03 -12.66
CA PRO A 225 -0.36 7.17 -11.87
C PRO A 225 0.89 7.84 -11.30
N VAL A 226 1.11 9.14 -11.58
CA VAL A 226 2.34 9.84 -11.19
C VAL A 226 2.02 11.26 -10.74
N GLY A 227 2.63 11.66 -9.62
CA GLY A 227 2.71 13.07 -9.25
C GLY A 227 3.73 13.81 -10.11
N GLU A 228 3.49 15.09 -10.34
CA GLU A 228 4.38 15.98 -11.07
C GLU A 228 5.17 16.85 -10.09
N CYS A 229 6.49 16.72 -10.09
CA CYS A 229 7.33 17.62 -9.31
C CYS A 229 7.30 19.04 -9.88
N LYS A 230 6.98 20.02 -9.03
CA LYS A 230 7.01 21.45 -9.37
C LYS A 230 8.20 22.21 -8.78
N HIS A 231 8.72 21.76 -7.63
CA HIS A 231 9.83 22.44 -6.95
C HIS A 231 10.68 21.47 -6.13
N GLY A 232 11.97 21.77 -5.96
CA GLY A 232 12.86 21.11 -4.99
C GLY A 232 13.31 19.68 -5.31
N CYS A 233 12.70 18.98 -6.27
CA CYS A 233 13.04 17.58 -6.55
C CYS A 233 14.37 17.47 -7.31
N SER A 234 15.47 17.55 -6.57
CA SER A 234 16.81 17.32 -7.10
C SER A 234 17.05 15.80 -7.20
N GLY A 235 17.28 15.34 -8.42
CA GLY A 235 17.37 13.93 -8.77
C GLY A 235 16.44 13.63 -9.92
N LYS A 236 16.94 13.94 -11.13
CA LYS A 236 16.26 13.70 -12.40
C LYS A 236 15.70 12.27 -12.43
N THR A 237 14.40 12.14 -12.58
CA THR A 237 13.83 11.00 -13.30
C THR A 237 14.17 11.21 -14.77
N SER A 238 15.07 10.37 -15.27
CA SER A 238 15.30 10.12 -16.69
C SER A 238 14.18 9.27 -17.27
#